data_AF-A0A165EP24-F1
#
_entry.id   AF-A0A165EP24-F1
#
_cell.length_a   1.000
_cell.length_b   1.000
_cell.length_c   1.000
_cell.angle_alpha   90.00
_cell.angle_beta   90.00
_cell.angle_gamma   90.00
#
_symmetry.space_group_name_H-M   'P 1'
#
loop_
_entity.id
_entity.type
_entity.pdbx_description
1 polymer ?
#
loop_
_entity_poly.entity_id
_entity_poly.type
_entity_poly.pdbx_seq_one_letter_code
_entity_poly.pdbx_strand_id
1 'polypeptide(L)'
;MKLFEKIPNPREIRRKLGLNQQEFWSRIGVTQSGGSRYESGRNMPKPVRELLRLVHVEQIDLSKVRREDFEIVEYLKETHPDLYKSLKKAVRAKLDAQESEAGQEATSH
;
A
#
# COMPACT_ATOMS: atom_id res chain seq x y z
N MET A 1 13.87 -9.52 4.68
CA MET A 1 12.64 -8.71 4.74
C MET A 1 11.56 -9.54 5.41
N LYS A 2 11.08 -9.14 6.60
CA LYS A 2 9.95 -9.81 7.23
C LYS A 2 8.67 -9.38 6.51
N LEU A 3 8.31 -10.07 5.44
CA LEU A 3 7.10 -9.80 4.63
C LEU A 3 5.78 -9.93 5.43
N PHE A 4 5.86 -10.38 6.70
CA PHE A 4 4.73 -10.77 7.54
C PHE A 4 4.72 -10.08 8.90
N GLU A 5 5.35 -8.92 9.06
CA GLU A 5 5.11 -8.14 10.28
C GLU A 5 3.59 -7.94 10.45
N LYS A 6 3.11 -8.15 11.69
CA LYS A 6 1.68 -8.12 12.03
C LYS A 6 1.06 -6.89 11.41
N ILE A 7 0.19 -7.09 10.41
CA ILE A 7 -0.59 -5.98 9.85
C ILE A 7 -1.29 -5.30 11.04
N PRO A 8 -1.14 -3.97 11.19
CA PRO A 8 -1.86 -3.22 12.21
C PRO A 8 -3.36 -3.52 12.13
N ASN A 9 -4.08 -3.38 13.24
CA ASN A 9 -5.52 -3.66 13.25
C ASN A 9 -6.18 -2.90 12.07
N PRO A 10 -6.95 -3.57 11.19
CA PRO A 10 -7.56 -2.93 10.00
C PRO A 10 -8.38 -1.69 10.37
N ARG A 11 -8.97 -1.68 11.58
CA ARG A 11 -9.70 -0.53 12.13
C ARG A 11 -8.80 0.70 12.33
N GLU A 12 -7.57 0.51 12.79
CA GLU A 12 -6.62 1.60 13.01
C GLU A 12 -6.12 2.18 11.68
N ILE A 13 -5.80 1.30 10.72
CA ILE A 13 -5.39 1.71 9.37
C ILE A 13 -6.50 2.55 8.74
N ARG A 14 -7.73 2.04 8.76
CA ARG A 14 -8.89 2.76 8.24
C ARG A 14 -9.10 4.13 8.89
N ARG A 15 -8.98 4.20 10.23
CA ARG A 15 -9.11 5.45 10.98
C ARG A 15 -8.03 6.47 10.59
N LYS A 16 -6.79 6.03 10.42
CA LYS A 16 -5.69 6.90 9.96
C LYS A 16 -5.93 7.45 8.56
N LEU A 17 -6.55 6.65 7.69
CA LEU A 17 -6.92 7.06 6.33
C LEU A 17 -8.20 7.91 6.27
N GLY A 18 -8.91 8.10 7.39
CA GLY A 18 -10.16 8.86 7.42
C GLY A 18 -11.33 8.21 6.67
N LEU A 19 -11.23 6.92 6.34
CA LEU A 19 -12.22 6.22 5.51
C LEU A 19 -13.33 5.58 6.36
N ASN A 20 -14.54 5.54 5.78
CA ASN A 20 -15.61 4.73 6.36
C ASN A 20 -15.40 3.23 6.04
N GLN A 21 -16.16 2.34 6.70
CA GLN A 21 -16.00 0.90 6.50
C GLN A 21 -16.26 0.48 5.06
N GLN A 22 -17.31 1.02 4.42
CA GLN A 22 -17.66 0.63 3.07
C GLN A 22 -16.56 1.00 2.07
N GLU A 23 -16.06 2.24 2.13
CA GLU A 23 -14.96 2.71 1.28
C GLU A 23 -13.70 1.89 1.47
N PHE A 24 -13.33 1.64 2.73
CA PHE A 24 -12.11 0.91 3.06
C PHE A 24 -12.15 -0.53 2.54
N TRP A 25 -13.25 -1.26 2.81
CA TRP A 25 -13.35 -2.67 2.46
C TRP A 25 -13.65 -2.91 0.97
N SER A 26 -14.42 -2.02 0.33
CA SER A 26 -14.74 -2.14 -1.10
C SER A 26 -13.51 -2.06 -1.99
N ARG A 27 -12.50 -1.25 -1.64
CA ARG A 27 -11.22 -1.14 -2.39
C ARG A 27 -10.45 -2.45 -2.50
N ILE A 28 -10.70 -3.42 -1.62
CA ILE A 28 -10.09 -4.76 -1.66
C ILE A 28 -11.12 -5.87 -1.91
N GLY A 29 -12.29 -5.52 -2.46
CA GLY A 29 -13.33 -6.49 -2.83
C GLY A 29 -14.04 -7.16 -1.66
N VAL A 30 -13.98 -6.57 -0.45
CA VAL A 30 -14.63 -7.10 0.75
C VAL A 30 -15.92 -6.35 1.02
N THR A 31 -16.99 -7.07 1.31
CA THR A 31 -18.28 -6.48 1.70
C THR A 31 -18.18 -5.78 3.07
N GLN A 32 -19.01 -4.76 3.31
CA GLN A 32 -19.00 -4.05 4.60
C GLN A 32 -19.22 -5.00 5.79
N SER A 33 -20.15 -5.96 5.69
CA SER A 33 -20.41 -6.95 6.75
C SER A 33 -19.26 -7.97 6.91
N GLY A 34 -18.52 -8.27 5.84
CA GLY A 34 -17.26 -9.01 5.91
C GLY A 34 -16.20 -8.23 6.68
N GLY A 35 -15.98 -6.98 6.26
CA GLY A 35 -15.01 -6.07 6.84
C GLY A 35 -15.23 -5.79 8.32
N SER A 36 -16.48 -5.53 8.72
CA SER A 36 -16.83 -5.28 10.12
C SER A 36 -16.42 -6.46 11.03
N ARG A 37 -16.51 -7.70 10.54
CA ARG A 37 -16.09 -8.87 11.32
C ARG A 37 -14.57 -8.92 11.49
N TYR A 38 -13.81 -8.53 10.47
CA TYR A 38 -12.35 -8.45 10.58
C TYR A 38 -11.92 -7.33 11.53
N GLU A 39 -12.59 -6.19 11.53
CA GLU A 39 -12.34 -5.11 12.50
C GLU A 39 -12.68 -5.48 13.94
N SER A 40 -13.61 -6.41 14.14
CA SER A 40 -14.01 -6.91 15.46
C SER A 40 -13.16 -8.10 15.94
N GLY A 41 -12.05 -8.43 15.26
CA GLY A 41 -11.10 -9.45 15.70
C GLY A 41 -11.27 -10.84 15.08
N ARG A 42 -12.18 -11.02 14.11
CA ARG A 42 -12.23 -12.27 13.35
C ARG A 42 -10.92 -12.45 12.56
N ASN A 43 -10.40 -13.66 12.52
CA ASN A 43 -9.24 -13.96 11.70
C ASN A 43 -9.50 -13.64 10.22
N MET A 44 -8.60 -12.86 9.64
CA MET A 44 -8.66 -12.45 8.24
C MET A 44 -7.93 -13.49 7.38
N PRO A 45 -8.57 -14.00 6.29
CA PRO A 45 -7.91 -14.88 5.33
C PRO A 45 -6.65 -14.25 4.75
N LYS A 46 -5.65 -15.09 4.45
CA LYS A 46 -4.37 -14.64 3.89
C LYS A 46 -4.53 -13.75 2.64
N PRO A 47 -5.38 -14.08 1.64
CA PRO A 47 -5.54 -13.23 0.46
C PRO A 47 -6.04 -11.82 0.79
N VAL A 48 -7.03 -11.71 1.69
CA VAL A 48 -7.59 -10.42 2.12
C VAL A 48 -6.55 -9.59 2.86
N ARG A 49 -5.72 -10.26 3.68
CA ARG A 49 -4.63 -9.64 4.42
C ARG A 49 -3.57 -9.03 3.50
N GLU A 50 -3.17 -9.76 2.45
CA GLU A 50 -2.20 -9.25 1.48
C GLU A 50 -2.78 -8.09 0.65
N LEU A 51 -4.04 -8.19 0.20
CA LEU A 51 -4.68 -7.07 -0.50
C LEU A 51 -4.79 -5.82 0.38
N LEU A 52 -5.11 -5.99 1.67
CA LEU A 52 -5.14 -4.87 2.61
C LEU A 52 -3.76 -4.22 2.74
N ARG A 53 -2.68 -5.00 2.85
CA ARG A 53 -1.31 -4.47 2.85
C ARG A 53 -1.02 -3.68 1.57
N LEU A 54 -1.23 -4.28 0.40
CA LEU A 54 -0.91 -3.65 -0.88
C LEU A 54 -1.68 -2.34 -1.06
N VAL A 55 -2.99 -2.35 -0.80
CA VAL A 55 -3.86 -1.21 -1.09
C VAL A 55 -3.81 -0.12 -0.04
N HIS A 56 -3.81 -0.46 1.26
CA HIS A 56 -3.98 0.50 2.35
C HIS A 56 -2.72 0.77 3.17
N VAL A 57 -1.66 -0.04 2.99
CA VAL A 57 -0.36 0.19 3.64
C VAL A 57 0.67 0.66 2.63
N GLU A 58 0.76 -0.03 1.48
CA GLU A 58 1.68 0.35 0.38
C GLU A 58 1.05 1.33 -0.60
N GLN A 59 -0.23 1.69 -0.41
CA GLN A 59 -0.97 2.66 -1.23
C GLN A 59 -0.94 2.32 -2.72
N ILE A 60 -0.91 1.02 -3.06
CA ILE A 60 -0.90 0.53 -4.44
C ILE A 60 -2.33 0.52 -4.98
N ASP A 61 -2.54 1.28 -6.06
CA ASP A 61 -3.75 1.22 -6.85
C ASP A 61 -3.75 -0.02 -7.75
N LEU A 62 -4.54 -1.03 -7.37
CA LEU A 62 -4.64 -2.30 -8.10
C LEU A 62 -5.07 -2.13 -9.57
N SER A 63 -5.77 -1.05 -9.92
CA SER A 63 -6.18 -0.79 -11.32
C SER A 63 -5.00 -0.41 -12.22
N LYS A 64 -3.89 0.05 -11.63
CA LYS A 64 -2.67 0.43 -12.34
C LYS A 64 -1.63 -0.70 -12.38
N VAL A 65 -1.89 -1.82 -11.69
CA VAL A 65 -0.97 -2.94 -11.62
C VAL A 65 -1.02 -3.72 -12.93
N ARG A 66 0.07 -3.70 -13.69
CA ARG A 66 0.19 -4.48 -14.94
C ARG A 66 1.29 -5.52 -14.81
N ARG A 67 1.08 -6.68 -15.43
CA ARG A 67 2.07 -7.76 -15.46
C ARG A 67 3.39 -7.32 -16.10
N GLU A 68 3.31 -6.57 -17.19
CA GLU A 68 4.46 -6.04 -17.94
C GLU A 68 5.41 -5.24 -17.04
N ASP A 69 4.88 -4.41 -16.13
CA ASP A 69 5.70 -3.60 -15.23
C ASP A 69 6.56 -4.48 -14.30
N PHE A 70 6.07 -5.65 -13.89
CA PHE A 70 6.86 -6.60 -13.09
C PHE A 70 7.92 -7.31 -13.90
N GLU A 71 7.61 -7.70 -15.14
CA GLU A 71 8.56 -8.36 -16.05
C GLU A 71 9.73 -7.43 -16.37
N ILE A 72 9.46 -6.13 -16.60
CA ILE A 72 10.49 -5.10 -16.77
C ILE A 72 11.36 -4.97 -15.51
N VAL A 73 10.74 -4.95 -14.33
CA VAL A 73 11.48 -4.85 -13.05
C VAL A 73 12.37 -6.08 -12.82
N GLU A 74 11.89 -7.28 -13.15
CA GLU A 74 12.67 -8.51 -13.05
C GLU A 74 13.85 -8.51 -14.03
N TYR A 75 13.58 -8.18 -15.29
CA TYR A 75 14.62 -8.02 -16.31
C TYR A 75 15.68 -7.00 -15.90
N LEU A 76 15.28 -5.84 -15.38
CA LEU A 76 16.21 -4.80 -14.90
C LEU A 76 17.08 -5.29 -13.75
N LYS A 77 16.54 -6.07 -12.81
CA LYS A 77 17.32 -6.62 -11.70
C LYS A 77 18.35 -7.65 -12.16
N GLU A 78 18.01 -8.44 -13.17
CA GLU A 78 18.89 -9.47 -13.72
C GLU A 78 19.99 -8.88 -14.61
N THR A 79 19.61 -8.02 -15.55
CA THR A 79 20.52 -7.51 -16.60
C THR A 79 21.25 -6.23 -16.20
N HIS A 80 20.60 -5.36 -15.43
CA HIS A 80 21.12 -4.03 -15.09
C HIS A 80 20.88 -3.67 -13.60
N PRO A 81 21.43 -4.45 -12.65
CA PRO A 81 21.15 -4.27 -11.21
C PRO A 81 21.54 -2.88 -10.69
N ASP A 82 22.58 -2.26 -11.24
CA ASP A 82 23.00 -0.92 -10.82
C ASP A 82 22.05 0.18 -11.33
N LEU A 83 21.46 0.01 -12.52
CA LEU A 83 20.40 0.86 -13.01
C LEU A 83 19.15 0.74 -12.14
N TYR A 84 18.76 -0.48 -11.77
CA TYR A 84 17.65 -0.68 -10.84
C TYR A 84 17.90 0.03 -9.49
N LYS A 85 19.12 -0.07 -8.94
CA LYS A 85 19.49 0.62 -7.69
C LYS A 85 19.43 2.15 -7.84
N SER A 86 19.92 2.70 -8.95
CA SER A 86 19.94 4.15 -9.18
C SER A 86 18.51 4.68 -9.35
N LEU A 87 17.67 4.01 -10.14
CA LEU A 87 16.24 4.33 -10.29
C LEU A 87 15.51 4.25 -8.95
N LYS A 88 15.75 3.20 -8.16
CA LYS A 88 15.18 3.07 -6.82
C LYS A 88 15.55 4.25 -5.92
N LYS A 89 16.82 4.70 -5.96
CA LYS A 89 17.28 5.87 -5.19
C LYS A 89 16.60 7.16 -5.68
N ALA A 90 16.49 7.35 -6.99
CA ALA A 90 15.85 8.52 -7.58
C ALA A 90 14.35 8.60 -7.23
N VAL A 91 13.62 7.47 -7.32
CA VAL A 91 12.20 7.41 -6.93
C VAL A 91 12.03 7.74 -5.45
N ARG A 92 12.88 7.19 -4.58
CA ARG A 92 12.82 7.50 -3.14
C ARG A 92 13.03 8.99 -2.87
N ALA A 93 14.07 9.59 -3.46
CA ALA A 93 14.33 11.01 -3.31
C ALA A 93 13.16 11.88 -3.79
N LYS A 94 12.49 11.47 -4.88
CA LYS A 94 11.28 12.14 -5.37
C LYS A 94 10.11 12.05 -4.38
N LEU A 95 9.86 10.87 -3.81
CA LEU A 95 8.80 10.68 -2.81
C LEU A 95 9.06 11.49 -1.55
N ASP A 96 10.29 11.45 -1.03
CA ASP A 96 10.70 12.22 0.15
C ASP A 96 10.52 13.74 -0.06
N ALA A 97 10.81 14.24 -1.28
CA ALA A 97 10.58 15.64 -1.64
C ALA A 97 9.07 16.01 -1.68
N GLN A 98 8.23 15.15 -2.27
CA GLN A 98 6.78 15.37 -2.35
C GLN A 98 6.11 15.37 -0.97
N GLU A 99 6.55 14.51 -0.04
CA GLU A 99 6.05 14.52 1.34
C GLU A 99 6.46 15.79 2.10
N SER A 100 7.66 16.31 1.84
CA SER A 100 8.17 17.53 2.47
C SER A 100 7.38 18.78 2.02
N GLU A 101 7.03 18.85 0.74
CA GLU A 101 6.21 19.93 0.18
C GLU A 101 4.78 19.92 0.74
N ALA A 102 4.15 18.73 0.79
CA ALA A 102 2.79 18.59 1.35
C ALA A 102 2.71 18.94 2.86
N GLY A 103 3.78 18.70 3.63
CA GLY A 103 3.85 19.06 5.05
C GLY A 103 4.00 20.56 5.31
N GLN A 104 4.61 21.30 4.37
CA GLN A 104 4.77 22.77 4.47
C GLN A 104 3.48 23.52 4.13
N GLU A 105 2.69 23.02 3.18
CA GLU A 105 1.37 23.60 2.85
C GLU A 105 0.36 23.37 3.99
N ALA A 106 0.38 22.21 4.66
CA ALA A 106 -0.52 21.89 5.76
C ALA A 106 -0.24 22.66 7.07
N THR A 107 0.96 23.23 7.24
CA THR A 107 1.34 24.03 8.41
C THR A 107 1.18 25.55 8.19
N SER A 108 0.87 25.95 6.96
CA SER A 108 0.68 27.35 6.56
C SER A 108 -0.79 27.81 6.63
N HIS A 109 -1.69 27.01 7.22
CA HIS A 109 -3.12 27.28 7.31
C HIS A 109 -3.66 27.21 8.73
#